data_AF-A0A847JBX5-F1
#
_entry.id   AF-A0A847JBX5-F1
#
_cell.length_a   1.000
_cell.length_b   1.000
_cell.length_c   1.000
_cell.angle_alpha   90.00
_cell.angle_beta   90.00
_cell.angle_gamma   90.00
#
_symmetry.space_group_name_H-M   'P 1'
#
loop_
_entity.id
_entity.type
_entity.pdbx_description
1 polymer ?
#
loop_
_entity_poly.entity_id
_entity_poly.type
_entity_poly.pdbx_seq_one_letter_code
_entity_poly.pdbx_strand_id
1 'polypeptide(L)'
;MDEPHATRFDWRRTWNVGPLGVAEETAVAPGFRRLSIYRIVGGPRDRSWRWSVKRDFVHVAEGYAASRAAARRAAENAVGSAP
;
A
#
# COMPACT_ATOMS: atom_id res chain seq x y z
N MET A 1 -17.50 -11.80 -23.90
CA MET A 1 -17.13 -10.51 -23.26
C MET A 1 -16.58 -10.88 -21.90
N ASP A 2 -15.27 -11.07 -21.82
CA ASP A 2 -14.59 -11.29 -20.54
C ASP A 2 -14.70 -10.01 -19.71
N GLU A 3 -15.41 -10.09 -18.59
CA GLU A 3 -15.35 -9.07 -17.55
C GLU A 3 -13.88 -8.81 -17.21
N PRO A 4 -13.42 -7.54 -17.18
CA PRO A 4 -12.10 -7.26 -16.64
C PRO A 4 -12.13 -7.75 -15.20
N HIS A 5 -11.40 -8.82 -14.92
CA HIS A 5 -11.24 -9.36 -13.58
C HIS A 5 -10.67 -8.24 -12.74
N ALA A 6 -11.54 -7.49 -12.07
CA ALA A 6 -11.14 -6.43 -11.16
C ALA A 6 -10.17 -7.08 -10.19
N THR A 7 -8.90 -6.66 -10.26
CA THR A 7 -7.84 -7.26 -9.48
C THR A 7 -8.25 -7.18 -8.02
N ARG A 8 -8.60 -8.32 -7.41
CA ARG A 8 -9.06 -8.36 -6.03
C ARG A 8 -7.84 -8.29 -5.12
N PHE A 9 -7.73 -7.20 -4.38
CA PHE A 9 -6.70 -7.02 -3.34
C PHE A 9 -7.27 -7.47 -1.99
N ASP A 10 -6.73 -8.55 -1.43
CA ASP A 10 -7.07 -9.02 -0.08
C ASP A 10 -6.23 -8.22 0.93
N TRP A 11 -6.80 -7.10 1.41
CA TRP A 11 -6.17 -6.27 2.42
C TRP A 11 -6.38 -6.87 3.81
N ARG A 12 -5.27 -7.17 4.46
CA ARG A 12 -5.24 -7.67 5.83
C ARG A 12 -4.63 -6.63 6.74
N ARG A 13 -5.32 -6.34 7.86
CA ARG A 13 -4.70 -5.54 8.90
C ARG A 13 -3.57 -6.32 9.52
N THR A 14 -2.39 -5.73 9.55
CA THR A 14 -1.21 -6.27 10.20
C THR A 14 -0.81 -5.28 11.26
N TRP A 15 -0.42 -5.71 12.45
CA TRP A 15 0.14 -4.82 13.48
C TRP A 15 1.65 -5.00 13.48
N ASN A 16 2.38 -4.26 12.64
CA ASN A 16 3.84 -4.18 12.77
C ASN A 16 4.19 -2.85 13.41
N VAL A 17 4.83 -2.92 14.58
CA VAL A 17 5.35 -1.77 15.32
C VAL A 17 6.77 -1.52 14.82
N GLY A 18 6.94 -0.61 13.88
CA GLY A 18 8.26 -0.16 13.42
C GLY A 18 8.60 1.22 14.02
N PRO A 19 9.88 1.62 14.01
CA PRO A 19 10.33 2.91 14.59
C PRO A 19 9.77 4.16 13.88
N LEU A 20 9.08 3.99 12.74
CA LEU A 20 8.56 5.07 11.90
C LEU A 20 7.04 5.04 11.70
N GLY A 21 6.32 4.14 12.39
CA GLY A 21 4.86 4.04 12.32
C GLY A 21 4.32 2.64 12.58
N VAL A 22 3.02 2.58 12.83
CA VAL A 22 2.25 1.33 12.91
C VAL A 22 1.89 0.95 11.48
N ALA A 23 2.44 -0.16 10.96
CA ALA A 23 1.90 -0.74 9.73
C ALA A 23 0.45 -1.07 10.03
N GLU A 24 -0.48 -0.62 9.19
CA GLU A 24 -1.90 -0.80 9.47
C GLU A 24 -2.50 -1.85 8.54
N GLU A 25 -2.02 -1.94 7.30
CA GLU A 25 -2.56 -2.86 6.31
C GLU A 25 -1.51 -3.36 5.31
N THR A 26 -1.67 -4.62 4.90
CA THR A 26 -0.90 -5.23 3.81
C THR A 26 -1.85 -5.99 2.88
N ALA A 27 -1.66 -5.91 1.57
CA ALA A 27 -2.34 -6.75 0.59
C ALA A 27 -1.33 -7.47 -0.31
N VAL A 28 -1.76 -8.60 -0.88
CA VAL A 28 -1.06 -9.27 -1.96
C VAL A 28 -1.89 -9.11 -3.24
N ALA A 29 -1.24 -8.69 -4.31
CA ALA A 29 -1.81 -8.58 -5.64
C ALA A 29 -1.21 -9.64 -6.58
N PRO A 30 -1.89 -9.96 -7.69
CA PRO A 30 -1.35 -10.82 -8.73
C PRO A 30 0.05 -10.37 -9.19
N GLY A 31 0.91 -11.35 -9.51
CA GLY A 31 2.30 -11.09 -9.91
C GLY A 31 3.26 -10.81 -8.74
N PHE A 32 3.04 -11.45 -7.58
CA PHE A 32 3.92 -11.36 -6.40
C PHE A 32 4.13 -9.92 -5.87
N ARG A 33 3.14 -9.06 -6.08
CA ARG A 33 3.19 -7.67 -5.61
C ARG A 33 2.59 -7.57 -4.21
N ARG A 34 3.37 -7.07 -3.25
CA ARG A 34 2.92 -6.77 -1.88
C ARG A 34 2.69 -5.27 -1.75
N LEU A 35 1.51 -4.89 -1.32
CA LEU A 35 1.14 -3.50 -1.01
C LEU A 35 1.14 -3.33 0.50
N SER A 36 1.67 -2.23 1.01
CA SER A 36 1.68 -1.93 2.43
C SER A 36 1.28 -0.48 2.69
N ILE A 37 0.47 -0.25 3.72
CA ILE A 37 0.03 1.07 4.17
C ILE A 37 0.41 1.26 5.63
N TYR A 38 0.98 2.42 5.93
CA TYR A 38 1.48 2.79 7.24
C TYR A 38 0.87 4.14 7.65
N ARG A 39 0.41 4.24 8.89
CA ARG A 39 0.09 5.54 9.48
C ARG A 39 1.37 6.14 10.07
N ILE A 40 1.69 7.36 9.65
CA ILE A 40 2.83 8.09 10.18
C ILE A 40 2.40 8.74 11.49
N VAL A 41 3.19 8.49 12.53
CA VAL A 41 3.01 9.06 13.87
C VAL A 41 4.31 9.76 14.24
N GLY A 42 4.24 11.07 14.44
CA GLY A 42 5.39 11.93 14.71
C GLY A 42 6.12 12.43 13.45
N GLY A 43 6.90 13.51 13.64
CA GLY A 43 7.67 14.16 12.57
C GLY A 43 6.88 15.12 11.69
N PRO A 44 7.51 15.72 10.65
CA PRO A 44 6.91 16.77 9.82
C PRO A 44 5.74 16.29 8.93
N ARG A 45 5.48 14.98 8.88
CA ARG A 45 4.35 14.36 8.16
C ARG A 45 3.39 13.63 9.11
N ASP A 46 3.35 14.06 10.37
CA ASP A 46 2.42 13.50 11.37
C ASP A 46 0.99 13.43 10.82
N ARG A 47 0.29 12.33 11.12
CA ARG A 47 -1.08 12.01 10.65
C ARG A 47 -1.24 11.72 9.16
N SER A 48 -0.16 11.75 8.37
CA SER A 48 -0.20 11.29 6.98
C SER A 48 -0.10 9.77 6.87
N TRP A 49 -0.50 9.24 5.72
CA TRP A 49 -0.46 7.81 5.41
C TRP A 49 0.60 7.55 4.35
N ARG A 50 1.58 6.70 4.64
CA ARG A 50 2.54 6.23 3.65
C ARG A 50 2.01 4.96 3.01
N TRP A 51 2.14 4.82 1.70
CA TRP A 51 1.93 3.56 1.00
C TRP A 51 3.19 3.13 0.28
N SER A 52 3.39 1.83 0.13
CA SER A 52 4.46 1.26 -0.68
C SER A 52 4.00 0.01 -1.42
N VAL A 53 4.61 -0.24 -2.58
CA VAL A 53 4.40 -1.39 -3.42
C VAL A 53 5.74 -2.06 -3.64
N LYS A 54 5.81 -3.34 -3.31
CA LYS A 54 6.97 -4.20 -3.57
C LYS A 54 6.59 -5.29 -4.56
N ARG A 55 7.52 -5.67 -5.45
CA ARG A 55 7.42 -6.82 -6.35
C ARG A 55 8.61 -7.70 -6.09
N ASP A 56 8.41 -8.98 -5.77
CA ASP A 56 9.51 -9.91 -5.48
C ASP A 56 10.51 -9.35 -4.43
N PHE A 57 9.97 -8.75 -3.36
CA PHE A 57 10.69 -8.05 -2.30
C PHE A 57 11.43 -6.75 -2.71
N VAL A 58 11.48 -6.41 -3.99
CA VAL A 58 12.03 -5.16 -4.52
C VAL A 58 11.01 -4.04 -4.38
N HIS A 59 11.44 -2.86 -3.93
CA HIS A 59 10.59 -1.68 -3.83
C HIS A 59 10.34 -1.10 -5.23
N VAL A 60 9.07 -0.95 -5.63
CA VAL A 60 8.68 -0.48 -6.96
C VAL A 60 8.12 0.95 -6.91
N ALA A 61 7.29 1.26 -5.92
CA ALA A 61 6.69 2.58 -5.78
C ALA A 61 6.31 2.87 -4.33
N GLU A 62 6.34 4.15 -3.95
CA GLU A 62 5.78 4.63 -2.69
C GLU A 62 5.23 6.04 -2.81
N GLY A 63 4.47 6.44 -1.80
CA GLY A 63 4.00 7.80 -1.69
C GLY A 63 3.32 8.06 -0.35
N TYR A 64 2.75 9.25 -0.27
CA TYR A 64 2.09 9.76 0.93
C TYR A 64 0.70 10.25 0.55
N ALA A 65 -0.25 10.06 1.44
CA ALA A 65 -1.63 10.50 1.26
C ALA A 65 -2.20 11.05 2.56
N ALA A 66 -3.19 11.93 2.45
CA ALA A 66 -3.85 12.52 3.61
C ALA A 66 -4.75 11.53 4.38
N SER A 67 -5.13 10.40 3.76
CA SER A 67 -6.01 9.40 4.36
C SER A 67 -5.66 7.97 3.97
N ARG A 68 -6.09 7.00 4.78
CA ARG A 68 -5.96 5.56 4.53
C ARG A 68 -6.57 5.15 3.20
N ALA A 69 -7.78 5.62 2.91
CA ALA A 69 -8.49 5.29 1.67
C ALA A 69 -7.75 5.84 0.44
N ALA A 70 -7.18 7.04 0.54
CA ALA A 70 -6.37 7.61 -0.54
C ALA A 70 -5.04 6.85 -0.73
N ALA A 71 -4.38 6.45 0.37
CA ALA A 71 -3.18 5.62 0.32
C ALA A 71 -3.46 4.25 -0.34
N ARG A 72 -4.60 3.63 -0.02
CA ARG A 72 -5.05 2.37 -0.63
C ARG A 72 -5.27 2.50 -2.12
N ARG A 73 -6.07 3.49 -2.55
CA ARG A 73 -6.30 3.74 -3.99
C ARG A 73 -5.00 4.04 -4.74
N ALA A 74 -4.10 4.82 -4.15
CA ALA A 74 -2.81 5.12 -4.76
C ALA A 74 -1.94 3.87 -4.92
N ALA A 75 -1.88 3.01 -3.91
CA ALA A 75 -1.13 1.76 -3.96
C ALA A 75 -1.71 0.77 -5.00
N GLU A 76 -3.04 0.64 -5.05
CA GLU A 76 -3.75 -0.21 -6.03
C GLU A 76 -3.52 0.31 -7.46
N ASN A 77 -3.61 1.62 -7.68
CA ASN A 77 -3.31 2.25 -8.98
C ASN A 77 -1.85 2.07 -9.39
N ALA A 78 -0.91 2.15 -8.44
CA ALA A 78 0.52 1.94 -8.70
C ALA A 78 0.83 0.50 -9.13
N VAL A 79 0.06 -0.48 -8.67
CA VAL A 79 0.14 -1.86 -9.19
C VAL A 79 -0.32 -1.93 -10.65
N GLY A 80 -1.43 -1.27 -11.00
CA GLY A 80 -1.93 -1.25 -12.38
C GLY A 80 -1.06 -0.44 -13.37
N SER A 81 -0.27 0.50 -12.85
CA SER A 81 0.57 1.41 -13.65
C SER A 81 2.03 1.00 -13.73
N ALA A 82 2.47 -0.01 -12.95
CA ALA A 82 3.83 -0.50 -12.99
C ALA A 82 4.06 -1.29 -14.30
N PRO A 83 5.03 -0.88 -15.15
CA PRO A 83 5.33 -1.52 -16.43
C PRO A 83 5.74 -3.00 -16.31
#